data_AF-A0A5Q4ZVL5-F1
#
_entry.id   AF-A0A5Q4ZVL5-F1
#
_cell.length_a   1.000
_cell.length_b   1.000
_cell.length_c   1.000
_cell.angle_alpha   90.00
_cell.angle_beta   90.00
_cell.angle_gamma   90.00
#
_symmetry.space_group_name_H-M   'P 1'
#
loop_
_entity.id
_entity.type
_entity.pdbx_description
1 polymer ?
#
loop_
_entity_poly.entity_id
_entity_poly.type
_entity_poly.pdbx_seq_one_letter_code
_entity_poly.pdbx_strand_id
1 'polypeptide(L)'
;MNIIEDESALLNELQKTSVSINKCREVLIELLNSKTLPAQLLLEPIELLRSAKPSTFECYQFDEEMPEVSNIEIDWSAKYFDDYKARLESNFSYERYENLIRVKSQLERDGVKGFGIKLSQIKNITKSTVQETITMKQLPSSYLPPENVKDSVSKGNIIYIRSAILALLTNNNVQWSELNNAVIWTLKQCHSLFDAHIEANYAKAINPNTSAWSADYYFEQEVYLNANFSEVRWLHLLEVRKCLAAKNVKGFVRNAAKNVSNQPTTRGASNVRSAQINPQQSTKSADPDKLKVMLMIGGAIAILAALIFAMIG
;
A
#
# COMPACT_ATOMS: atom_id res chain seq x y z
N MET A 1 -3.66 -16.95 23.87
CA MET A 1 -3.49 -17.93 22.79
C MET A 1 -2.68 -17.22 21.72
N ASN A 2 -1.49 -17.70 21.38
CA ASN A 2 -0.64 -17.09 20.36
C ASN A 2 -1.20 -17.53 19.00
N ILE A 3 -2.18 -16.78 18.48
CA ILE A 3 -2.96 -17.15 17.29
C ILE A 3 -2.05 -17.16 16.02
N ILE A 4 -0.89 -16.49 16.05
CA ILE A 4 0.17 -16.60 15.01
C ILE A 4 0.86 -17.97 14.96
N GLU A 5 0.86 -18.78 16.03
CA GLU A 5 1.54 -20.10 16.00
C GLU A 5 0.79 -21.17 15.19
N ASP A 6 -0.49 -20.92 14.85
CA ASP A 6 -1.27 -21.78 13.97
C ASP A 6 -2.04 -20.96 12.92
N GLU A 7 -1.28 -20.35 12.00
CA GLU A 7 -1.81 -19.59 10.86
C GLU A 7 -2.84 -20.41 10.04
N SER A 8 -2.67 -21.73 10.01
CA SER A 8 -3.54 -22.65 9.28
C SER A 8 -4.90 -22.87 9.96
N ALA A 9 -4.93 -23.00 11.29
CA ALA A 9 -6.17 -23.10 12.05
C ALA A 9 -6.95 -21.80 12.02
N LEU A 10 -6.28 -20.65 12.17
CA LEU A 10 -6.94 -19.34 12.09
C LEU A 10 -7.56 -19.11 10.72
N LEU A 11 -6.84 -19.41 9.63
CA LEU A 11 -7.36 -19.27 8.28
C LEU A 11 -8.57 -20.18 8.03
N ASN A 12 -8.55 -21.40 8.56
CA ASN A 12 -9.69 -22.32 8.52
C ASN A 12 -10.89 -21.84 9.35
N GLU A 13 -10.67 -21.16 10.48
CA GLU A 13 -11.72 -20.56 11.32
C GLU A 13 -12.39 -19.39 10.59
N LEU A 14 -11.59 -18.45 10.06
CA LEU A 14 -12.07 -17.27 9.33
C LEU A 14 -12.86 -17.63 8.07
N GLN A 15 -12.61 -18.79 7.46
CA GLN A 15 -13.35 -19.25 6.27
C GLN A 15 -14.71 -19.89 6.58
N LYS A 16 -15.01 -20.24 7.83
CA LYS A 16 -16.19 -21.05 8.19
C LYS A 16 -17.31 -20.26 8.88
N THR A 17 -17.03 -19.08 9.41
CA THR A 17 -17.97 -18.33 10.26
C THR A 17 -17.96 -16.83 9.97
N SER A 18 -19.11 -16.18 10.13
CA SER A 18 -19.17 -14.71 10.23
C SER A 18 -18.35 -14.24 11.43
N VAL A 19 -17.40 -13.34 11.22
CA VAL A 19 -16.49 -12.88 12.28
C VAL A 19 -17.10 -11.71 13.04
N SER A 20 -17.05 -11.74 14.37
CA SER A 20 -17.51 -10.62 15.19
C SER A 20 -16.53 -9.43 15.11
N ILE A 21 -17.02 -8.21 15.32
CA ILE A 21 -16.15 -7.01 15.32
C ILE A 21 -15.02 -7.15 16.36
N ASN A 22 -15.32 -7.68 17.55
CA ASN A 22 -14.30 -7.87 18.60
C ASN A 22 -13.22 -8.87 18.15
N LYS A 23 -13.63 -9.99 17.56
CA LYS A 23 -12.66 -10.98 17.03
C LYS A 23 -11.82 -10.39 15.90
N CYS A 24 -12.42 -9.57 15.04
CA CYS A 24 -11.68 -8.84 14.01
C CYS A 24 -10.62 -7.91 14.61
N ARG A 25 -10.97 -7.15 15.66
CA ARG A 25 -10.03 -6.25 16.36
C ARG A 25 -8.89 -7.03 17.01
N GLU A 26 -9.19 -8.15 17.68
CA GLU A 26 -8.17 -9.03 18.26
C GLU A 26 -7.15 -9.50 17.22
N VAL A 27 -7.63 -9.99 16.06
CA VAL A 27 -6.76 -10.44 14.96
C VAL A 27 -5.91 -9.29 14.44
N LEU A 28 -6.47 -8.09 14.27
CA LEU A 28 -5.72 -6.91 13.85
C LEU A 28 -4.62 -6.54 14.87
N ILE A 29 -4.94 -6.47 16.17
CA ILE A 29 -3.94 -6.18 17.22
C ILE A 29 -2.80 -7.20 17.17
N GLU A 30 -3.12 -8.47 16.94
CA GLU A 30 -2.12 -9.50 16.86
C GLU A 30 -1.23 -9.39 15.61
N LEU A 31 -1.79 -9.02 14.46
CA LEU A 31 -1.01 -8.80 13.25
C LEU A 31 0.07 -7.73 13.42
N LEU A 32 -0.14 -6.74 14.32
CA LEU A 32 0.90 -5.78 14.70
C LEU A 32 2.11 -6.46 15.39
N ASN A 33 1.92 -7.58 16.08
CA ASN A 33 3.00 -8.35 16.72
C ASN A 33 3.69 -9.35 15.77
N SER A 34 3.20 -9.49 14.53
CA SER A 34 3.78 -10.42 13.57
C SER A 34 5.22 -10.05 13.22
N LYS A 35 6.13 -11.01 13.42
CA LYS A 35 7.55 -10.92 13.06
C LYS A 35 7.85 -11.44 11.65
N THR A 36 6.81 -11.86 10.94
CA THR A 36 6.89 -12.48 9.61
C THR A 36 6.21 -11.61 8.54
N LEU A 37 5.39 -10.65 8.97
CA LEU A 37 4.64 -9.74 8.11
C LEU A 37 5.23 -8.32 8.17
N PRO A 38 5.80 -7.80 7.07
CA PRO A 38 6.13 -6.38 6.94
C PRO A 38 4.93 -5.50 7.29
N ALA A 39 5.13 -4.49 8.14
CA ALA A 39 4.07 -3.61 8.61
C ALA A 39 3.28 -2.95 7.46
N GLN A 40 3.99 -2.56 6.41
CA GLN A 40 3.42 -1.84 5.26
C GLN A 40 2.32 -2.62 4.52
N LEU A 41 2.32 -3.95 4.60
CA LEU A 41 1.29 -4.80 4.01
C LEU A 41 -0.07 -4.69 4.71
N LEU A 42 -0.13 -4.11 5.91
CA LEU A 42 -1.39 -3.96 6.65
C LEU A 42 -2.25 -2.80 6.13
N LEU A 43 -1.67 -1.81 5.44
CA LEU A 43 -2.34 -0.54 5.13
C LEU A 43 -3.51 -0.65 4.16
N GLU A 44 -3.28 -1.25 2.98
CA GLU A 44 -4.35 -1.42 1.99
C GLU A 44 -5.50 -2.27 2.54
N PRO A 45 -5.22 -3.39 3.24
CA PRO A 45 -6.27 -4.19 3.88
C PRO A 45 -7.06 -3.45 4.96
N ILE A 46 -6.43 -2.66 5.84
CA ILE A 46 -7.20 -1.88 6.83
C ILE A 46 -8.04 -0.78 6.20
N GLU A 47 -7.55 -0.15 5.13
CA GLU A 47 -8.31 0.86 4.41
C GLU A 47 -9.53 0.25 3.73
N LEU A 48 -9.36 -0.96 3.21
CA LEU A 48 -10.46 -1.70 2.66
C LEU A 48 -11.49 -2.08 3.73
N LEU A 49 -11.03 -2.59 4.87
CA LEU A 49 -11.89 -2.92 6.00
C LEU A 49 -12.64 -1.69 6.51
N ARG A 50 -11.97 -0.54 6.61
CA ARG A 50 -12.58 0.74 6.99
C ARG A 50 -13.67 1.15 6.02
N SER A 51 -13.42 1.00 4.72
CA SER A 51 -14.36 1.37 3.67
C SER A 51 -15.58 0.44 3.64
N ALA A 52 -15.37 -0.87 3.82
CA ALA A 52 -16.42 -1.87 3.69
C ALA A 52 -17.22 -2.10 4.99
N LYS A 53 -16.57 -1.99 6.15
CA LYS A 53 -17.18 -2.17 7.47
C LYS A 53 -16.72 -1.08 8.46
N PRO A 54 -17.19 0.17 8.30
CA PRO A 54 -16.76 1.31 9.12
C PRO A 54 -16.94 1.08 10.63
N SER A 55 -17.97 0.33 11.03
CA SER A 55 -18.27 0.00 12.44
C SER A 55 -17.16 -0.80 13.15
N THR A 56 -16.18 -1.31 12.40
CA THR A 56 -15.00 -1.96 13.00
C THR A 56 -14.15 -0.96 13.78
N PHE A 57 -14.13 0.30 13.35
CA PHE A 57 -13.34 1.37 13.94
C PHE A 57 -14.23 2.33 14.73
N GLU A 58 -13.79 2.67 15.94
CA GLU A 58 -14.41 3.71 16.74
C GLU A 58 -13.96 5.10 16.29
N CYS A 59 -14.72 6.11 16.70
CA CYS A 59 -14.27 7.50 16.60
C CYS A 59 -12.93 7.68 17.32
N TYR A 60 -12.05 8.45 16.72
CA TYR A 60 -10.79 8.84 17.34
C TYR A 60 -11.04 9.70 18.58
N GLN A 61 -10.52 9.26 19.72
CA GLN A 61 -10.64 9.94 21.01
C GLN A 61 -9.26 10.12 21.63
N PHE A 62 -9.06 11.26 22.30
CA PHE A 62 -7.84 11.53 23.06
C PHE A 62 -8.12 12.43 24.28
N ASP A 63 -7.36 12.18 25.34
CA ASP A 63 -7.37 12.92 26.61
C ASP A 63 -6.03 12.71 27.35
N GLU A 64 -5.98 13.02 28.64
CA GLU A 64 -4.77 12.86 29.47
C GLU A 64 -4.35 11.38 29.65
N GLU A 65 -5.29 10.43 29.72
CA GLU A 65 -5.01 9.00 29.87
C GLU A 65 -4.76 8.31 28.51
N MET A 66 -5.36 8.89 27.47
CA MET A 66 -5.37 8.41 26.09
C MET A 66 -4.77 9.47 25.15
N PRO A 67 -3.44 9.71 25.18
CA PRO A 67 -2.81 10.82 24.45
C PRO A 67 -3.00 10.72 22.93
N GLU A 68 -2.89 11.88 22.28
CA GLU A 68 -2.92 12.01 20.82
C GLU A 68 -1.74 11.25 20.19
N VAL A 69 -1.99 10.56 19.08
CA VAL A 69 -0.91 9.89 18.35
C VAL A 69 0.07 10.89 17.73
N SER A 70 1.37 10.66 17.89
CA SER A 70 2.38 11.50 17.26
C SER A 70 2.47 11.23 15.76
N ASN A 71 2.53 12.32 14.99
CA ASN A 71 2.83 12.29 13.55
C ASN A 71 4.31 12.54 13.23
N ILE A 72 5.17 12.62 14.24
CA ILE A 72 6.58 12.95 14.09
C ILE A 72 7.41 11.68 14.34
N GLU A 73 8.15 11.23 13.33
CA GLU A 73 8.90 9.95 13.40
C GLU A 73 9.94 9.92 14.53
N ILE A 74 10.48 11.08 14.95
CA ILE A 74 11.47 11.17 16.03
C ILE A 74 10.91 10.74 17.40
N ASP A 75 9.59 10.82 17.58
CA ASP A 75 8.93 10.42 18.82
C ASP A 75 8.71 8.90 18.88
N TRP A 76 8.89 8.20 17.75
CA TRP A 76 8.54 6.80 17.62
C TRP A 76 9.65 5.89 18.13
N SER A 77 9.30 5.03 19.08
CA SER A 77 10.19 4.06 19.71
C SER A 77 9.47 2.74 19.95
N ALA A 78 10.21 1.68 20.28
CA ALA A 78 9.62 0.41 20.72
C ALA A 78 8.68 0.60 21.92
N LYS A 79 9.06 1.50 22.86
CA LYS A 79 8.21 1.85 24.00
C LYS A 79 6.91 2.53 23.55
N TYR A 80 7.01 3.53 22.67
CA TYR A 80 5.83 4.18 22.08
C TYR A 80 4.90 3.15 21.46
N PHE A 81 5.44 2.21 20.67
CA PHE A 81 4.65 1.17 20.04
C PHE A 81 3.90 0.30 21.04
N ASP A 82 4.58 -0.24 22.05
CA ASP A 82 3.95 -1.11 23.04
C ASP A 82 2.91 -0.37 23.89
N ASP A 83 3.23 0.86 24.30
CA ASP A 83 2.35 1.74 25.06
C ASP A 83 1.05 2.04 24.27
N TYR A 84 1.15 2.39 22.98
CA TYR A 84 -0.03 2.74 22.17
C TYR A 84 -0.78 1.51 21.68
N LYS A 85 -0.11 0.36 21.51
CA LYS A 85 -0.75 -0.93 21.22
C LYS A 85 -1.66 -1.36 22.35
N ALA A 86 -1.22 -1.26 23.61
CA ALA A 86 -2.05 -1.59 24.77
C ALA A 86 -3.33 -0.72 24.84
N ARG A 87 -3.25 0.51 24.33
CA ARG A 87 -4.39 1.46 24.30
C ARG A 87 -5.43 1.17 23.21
N LEU A 88 -5.12 0.31 22.23
CA LEU A 88 -6.09 -0.12 21.22
C LEU A 88 -7.28 -0.87 21.82
N GLU A 89 -7.13 -1.50 22.99
CA GLU A 89 -8.21 -2.18 23.70
C GLU A 89 -9.28 -1.19 24.20
N SER A 90 -8.87 0.05 24.54
CA SER A 90 -9.77 1.08 25.07
C SER A 90 -10.37 1.99 24.00
N ASN A 91 -9.65 2.24 22.90
CA ASN A 91 -10.18 2.97 21.73
C ASN A 91 -9.59 2.41 20.43
N PHE A 92 -10.33 1.52 19.78
CA PHE A 92 -9.91 0.93 18.51
C PHE A 92 -10.29 1.83 17.33
N SER A 93 -9.62 2.98 17.21
CA SER A 93 -9.79 3.92 16.09
C SER A 93 -8.85 3.62 14.94
N TYR A 94 -9.26 4.01 13.73
CA TYR A 94 -8.47 3.83 12.52
C TYR A 94 -7.12 4.55 12.62
N GLU A 95 -7.15 5.79 13.10
CA GLU A 95 -6.01 6.68 13.28
C GLU A 95 -4.94 6.08 14.20
N ARG A 96 -5.35 5.42 15.30
CA ARG A 96 -4.43 4.75 16.23
C ARG A 96 -3.81 3.51 15.60
N TYR A 97 -4.62 2.68 14.96
CA TYR A 97 -4.12 1.46 14.34
C TYR A 97 -3.19 1.75 13.15
N GLU A 98 -3.58 2.71 12.30
CA GLU A 98 -2.74 3.22 11.22
C GLU A 98 -1.42 3.79 11.75
N ASN A 99 -1.46 4.62 12.81
CA ASN A 99 -0.24 5.15 13.43
C ASN A 99 0.71 4.03 13.88
N LEU A 100 0.20 2.99 14.52
CA LEU A 100 1.00 1.83 14.95
C LEU A 100 1.62 1.06 13.79
N ILE A 101 0.94 0.95 12.64
CA ILE A 101 1.55 0.40 11.42
C ILE A 101 2.75 1.26 11.00
N ARG A 102 2.60 2.59 11.01
CA ARG A 102 3.69 3.49 10.61
C ARG A 102 4.89 3.40 11.55
N VAL A 103 4.63 3.38 12.85
CA VAL A 103 5.65 3.18 13.89
C VAL A 103 6.36 1.85 13.68
N LYS A 104 5.60 0.74 13.49
CA LYS A 104 6.19 -0.58 13.26
C LYS A 104 7.09 -0.59 12.01
N SER A 105 6.64 0.02 10.91
CA SER A 105 7.41 0.09 9.68
C SER A 105 8.71 0.91 9.82
N GLN A 106 8.70 2.00 10.60
CA GLN A 106 9.92 2.72 10.97
C GLN A 106 10.88 1.83 11.76
N LEU A 107 10.39 1.18 12.82
CA LEU A 107 11.20 0.32 13.68
C LEU A 107 11.77 -0.89 12.91
N GLU A 108 11.01 -1.45 11.96
CA GLU A 108 11.47 -2.48 11.01
C GLU A 108 12.64 -1.96 10.15
N ARG A 109 12.49 -0.76 9.56
CA ARG A 109 13.49 -0.14 8.70
C ARG A 109 14.78 0.22 9.45
N ASP A 110 14.65 0.73 10.67
CA ASP A 110 15.79 1.11 11.51
C ASP A 110 16.49 -0.11 12.14
N GLY A 111 15.97 -1.32 11.91
CA GLY A 111 16.55 -2.55 12.44
C GLY A 111 16.41 -2.67 13.95
N VAL A 112 15.40 -2.05 14.55
CA VAL A 112 15.16 -2.10 16.00
C VAL A 112 14.88 -3.54 16.42
N LYS A 113 15.58 -3.99 17.46
CA LYS A 113 15.48 -5.36 17.99
C LYS A 113 14.01 -5.69 18.33
N GLY A 114 13.50 -6.78 17.75
CA GLY A 114 12.14 -7.25 17.97
C GLY A 114 11.12 -6.86 16.91
N PHE A 115 11.44 -5.86 16.07
CA PHE A 115 10.56 -5.37 14.99
C PHE A 115 10.99 -5.84 13.61
N GLY A 116 12.29 -6.04 13.38
CA GLY A 116 12.81 -6.51 12.09
C GLY A 116 12.33 -7.91 11.69
N ILE A 117 12.18 -8.09 10.38
CA ILE A 117 11.92 -9.38 9.74
C ILE A 117 13.09 -10.32 10.02
N LYS A 118 12.81 -11.54 10.46
CA LYS A 118 13.87 -12.51 10.78
C LYS A 118 14.77 -12.72 9.56
N LEU A 119 16.08 -12.58 9.74
CA LEU A 119 17.08 -12.83 8.67
C LEU A 119 16.90 -14.22 8.02
N SER A 120 16.42 -15.22 8.77
CA SER A 120 16.12 -16.56 8.25
C SER A 120 15.08 -16.58 7.12
N GLN A 121 14.28 -15.51 6.98
CA GLN A 121 13.28 -15.38 5.92
C GLN A 121 13.84 -14.74 4.65
N ILE A 122 14.98 -14.05 4.76
CA ILE A 122 15.62 -13.40 3.64
C ILE A 122 16.51 -14.42 2.92
N LYS A 123 16.20 -14.67 1.65
CA LYS A 123 16.94 -15.61 0.80
C LYS A 123 18.04 -14.89 0.02
N ASN A 124 17.73 -13.73 -0.54
CA ASN A 124 18.65 -12.90 -1.29
C ASN A 124 18.41 -11.42 -0.98
N ILE A 125 19.50 -10.64 -0.99
CA ILE A 125 19.47 -9.18 -0.92
C ILE A 125 20.32 -8.63 -2.06
N THR A 126 19.71 -7.81 -2.89
CA THR A 126 20.41 -7.07 -3.94
C THR A 126 20.28 -5.58 -3.65
N LYS A 127 21.39 -4.93 -3.31
CA LYS A 127 21.41 -3.46 -3.21
C LYS A 127 21.18 -2.89 -4.60
N SER A 128 20.23 -1.95 -4.74
CA SER A 128 19.96 -1.32 -6.04
C SER A 128 21.21 -0.55 -6.48
N THR A 129 21.84 -0.98 -7.57
CA THR A 129 22.81 -0.17 -8.32
C THR A 129 22.09 0.71 -9.36
N VAL A 130 20.77 0.56 -9.50
CA VAL A 130 19.94 1.17 -10.56
C VAL A 130 19.45 2.58 -10.19
N GLN A 131 19.65 3.00 -8.94
CA GLN A 131 19.21 4.30 -8.41
C GLN A 131 19.86 5.47 -9.18
N GLU A 132 21.01 5.25 -9.82
CA GLU A 132 21.65 6.21 -10.71
C GLU A 132 20.92 6.36 -12.07
N THR A 133 20.32 5.31 -12.61
CA THR A 133 19.77 5.32 -13.99
C THR A 133 18.43 6.06 -14.10
N ILE A 134 17.59 6.01 -13.06
CA ILE A 134 16.34 6.80 -13.00
C ILE A 134 16.63 8.25 -12.59
N THR A 135 17.52 8.46 -11.61
CA THR A 135 17.85 9.81 -11.11
C THR A 135 18.54 10.69 -12.17
N MET A 136 19.28 10.09 -13.11
CA MET A 136 19.89 10.81 -14.23
C MET A 136 18.91 11.24 -15.34
N LYS A 137 17.67 10.75 -15.37
CA LYS A 137 16.68 11.21 -16.35
C LYS A 137 16.19 12.61 -15.95
N GLN A 138 16.35 13.56 -16.87
CA GLN A 138 15.85 14.92 -16.64
C GLN A 138 14.33 14.94 -16.67
N LEU A 139 13.78 15.49 -15.59
CA LEU A 139 12.37 15.80 -15.47
C LEU A 139 12.06 17.02 -16.36
N PRO A 140 10.94 17.06 -17.09
CA PRO A 140 10.52 18.27 -17.78
C PRO A 140 10.48 19.46 -16.82
N SER A 141 10.97 20.63 -17.25
CA SER A 141 11.06 21.84 -16.40
C SER A 141 9.71 22.30 -15.84
N SER A 142 8.61 21.97 -16.52
CA SER A 142 7.24 22.29 -16.13
C SER A 142 6.49 21.14 -15.47
N TYR A 143 7.16 20.04 -15.12
CA TYR A 143 6.47 18.89 -14.53
C TYR A 143 5.95 19.22 -13.13
N LEU A 144 4.69 18.87 -12.90
CA LEU A 144 4.06 18.91 -11.59
C LEU A 144 3.60 17.48 -11.25
N PRO A 145 3.96 16.96 -10.05
CA PRO A 145 3.48 15.65 -9.63
C PRO A 145 1.97 15.67 -9.39
N PRO A 146 1.30 14.51 -9.44
CA PRO A 146 -0.08 14.36 -8.96
C PRO A 146 -0.22 14.83 -7.50
N GLU A 147 -1.35 15.46 -7.17
CA GLU A 147 -1.54 16.11 -5.85
C GLU A 147 -1.39 15.12 -4.69
N ASN A 148 -1.87 13.88 -4.84
CA ASN A 148 -1.72 12.84 -3.81
C ASN A 148 -0.24 12.50 -3.52
N VAL A 149 0.63 12.52 -4.53
CA VAL A 149 2.07 12.30 -4.35
C VAL A 149 2.70 13.51 -3.67
N LYS A 150 2.35 14.72 -4.13
CA LYS A 150 2.84 15.99 -3.57
C LYS A 150 2.48 16.13 -2.09
N ASP A 151 1.22 15.87 -1.74
CA ASP A 151 0.72 15.91 -0.36
C ASP A 151 1.38 14.87 0.54
N SER A 152 1.65 13.68 -0.01
CA SER A 152 2.33 12.63 0.75
C SER A 152 3.79 12.99 1.02
N VAL A 153 4.46 13.61 0.05
CA VAL A 153 5.85 14.10 0.19
C VAL A 153 5.92 15.27 1.17
N SER A 154 4.99 16.22 1.12
CA SER A 154 4.99 17.37 2.05
C SER A 154 4.79 16.95 3.51
N LYS A 155 4.03 15.87 3.74
CA LYS A 155 3.86 15.25 5.06
C LYS A 155 5.08 14.45 5.54
N GLY A 156 6.07 14.21 4.67
CA GLY A 156 7.34 13.56 5.01
C GLY A 156 7.24 12.07 5.35
N ASN A 157 6.07 11.45 5.30
CA ASN A 157 5.89 10.06 5.71
C ASN A 157 6.11 9.09 4.53
N ILE A 158 7.20 8.32 4.60
CA ILE A 158 7.63 7.41 3.52
C ILE A 158 6.56 6.40 3.10
N ILE A 159 5.73 5.97 4.04
CA ILE A 159 4.68 4.99 3.79
C ILE A 159 3.58 5.59 2.91
N TYR A 160 3.14 6.82 3.20
CA TYR A 160 2.18 7.52 2.34
C TYR A 160 2.75 7.83 0.98
N ILE A 161 4.03 8.22 0.92
CA ILE A 161 4.72 8.47 -0.35
C ILE A 161 4.68 7.19 -1.22
N ARG A 162 5.07 6.03 -0.67
CA ARG A 162 5.04 4.74 -1.38
C ARG A 162 3.63 4.33 -1.80
N SER A 163 2.65 4.49 -0.92
CA SER A 163 1.23 4.22 -1.23
C SER A 163 0.69 5.11 -2.35
N ALA A 164 1.07 6.39 -2.38
CA ALA A 164 0.68 7.32 -3.44
C ALA A 164 1.30 6.93 -4.80
N ILE A 165 2.56 6.51 -4.81
CA ILE A 165 3.25 6.01 -6.01
C ILE A 165 2.63 4.69 -6.50
N LEU A 166 2.33 3.76 -5.59
CA LEU A 166 1.66 2.50 -5.93
C LEU A 166 0.26 2.74 -6.52
N ALA A 167 -0.48 3.73 -6.00
CA ALA A 167 -1.78 4.12 -6.54
C ALA A 167 -1.70 4.63 -8.00
N LEU A 168 -0.60 5.26 -8.39
CA LEU A 168 -0.38 5.63 -9.80
C LEU A 168 -0.14 4.38 -10.66
N LEU A 169 0.68 3.43 -10.18
CA LEU A 169 0.99 2.20 -10.90
C LEU A 169 -0.25 1.33 -11.15
N THR A 170 -1.20 1.32 -10.23
CA THR A 170 -2.44 0.55 -10.34
C THR A 170 -3.48 1.21 -11.25
N ASN A 171 -3.36 2.52 -11.50
CA ASN A 171 -4.27 3.23 -12.38
C ASN A 171 -3.89 3.01 -13.86
N ASN A 172 -4.68 2.18 -14.54
CA ASN A 172 -4.44 1.82 -15.94
C ASN A 172 -4.56 2.97 -16.96
N ASN A 173 -5.12 4.12 -16.54
CA ASN A 173 -5.24 5.31 -17.38
C ASN A 173 -3.99 6.22 -17.32
N VAL A 174 -3.14 6.05 -16.31
CA VAL A 174 -1.90 6.83 -16.14
C VAL A 174 -0.88 6.44 -17.20
N GLN A 175 -0.26 7.44 -17.82
CA GLN A 175 0.76 7.26 -18.86
C GLN A 175 2.07 6.73 -18.29
N TRP A 176 2.80 5.95 -19.10
CA TRP A 176 4.13 5.46 -18.72
C TRP A 176 5.11 6.59 -18.38
N SER A 177 5.04 7.72 -19.11
CA SER A 177 5.84 8.90 -18.83
C SER A 177 5.47 9.54 -17.50
N GLU A 178 4.19 9.53 -17.14
CA GLU A 178 3.70 10.08 -15.87
C GLU A 178 4.22 9.24 -14.68
N LEU A 179 4.17 7.91 -14.79
CA LEU A 179 4.72 7.01 -13.75
C LEU A 179 6.21 7.26 -13.51
N ASN A 180 6.99 7.36 -14.59
CA ASN A 180 8.43 7.62 -14.49
C ASN A 180 8.72 9.00 -13.91
N ASN A 181 8.02 10.04 -14.38
CA ASN A 181 8.22 11.41 -13.91
C ASN A 181 7.85 11.56 -12.43
N ALA A 182 6.77 10.93 -11.97
CA ALA A 182 6.36 10.94 -10.58
C ALA A 182 7.45 10.33 -9.69
N VAL A 183 7.99 9.16 -10.05
CA VAL A 183 9.07 8.51 -9.31
C VAL A 183 10.36 9.36 -9.30
N ILE A 184 10.75 9.92 -10.45
CA ILE A 184 11.94 10.80 -10.53
C ILE A 184 11.76 12.02 -9.64
N TRP A 185 10.59 12.67 -9.71
CA TRP A 185 10.30 13.83 -8.87
C TRP A 185 10.33 13.47 -7.39
N THR A 186 9.70 12.36 -6.99
CA THR A 186 9.68 11.89 -5.61
C THR A 186 11.08 11.55 -5.10
N LEU A 187 11.93 10.89 -5.91
CA LEU A 187 13.32 10.58 -5.53
C LEU A 187 14.15 11.85 -5.24
N LYS A 188 13.91 12.94 -5.97
CA LYS A 188 14.58 14.23 -5.70
C LYS A 188 14.18 14.85 -4.36
N GLN A 189 12.98 14.54 -3.86
CA GLN A 189 12.49 15.02 -2.56
C GLN A 189 12.77 14.03 -1.43
N CYS A 190 12.78 12.74 -1.73
CA CYS A 190 12.85 11.63 -0.78
C CYS A 190 13.78 10.54 -1.34
N HIS A 191 15.07 10.64 -1.02
CA HIS A 191 16.09 9.70 -1.48
C HIS A 191 15.88 8.27 -0.97
N SER A 192 15.14 8.11 0.14
CA SER A 192 14.79 6.82 0.75
C SER A 192 13.53 6.18 0.16
N LEU A 193 13.02 6.66 -0.98
CA LEU A 193 11.83 6.10 -1.63
C LEU A 193 11.92 4.58 -1.79
N PHE A 194 13.05 4.09 -2.30
CA PHE A 194 13.27 2.68 -2.55
C PHE A 194 14.17 2.03 -1.50
N ASP A 195 13.77 0.85 -1.05
CA ASP A 195 14.61 -0.04 -0.26
C ASP A 195 15.47 -0.94 -1.16
N ALA A 196 16.46 -1.61 -0.55
CA ALA A 196 17.15 -2.71 -1.21
C ALA A 196 16.15 -3.80 -1.66
N HIS A 197 16.46 -4.46 -2.78
CA HIS A 197 15.62 -5.55 -3.25
C HIS A 197 15.85 -6.78 -2.37
N ILE A 198 14.76 -7.32 -1.83
CA ILE A 198 14.76 -8.49 -0.95
C ILE A 198 13.87 -9.58 -1.55
N GLU A 199 14.42 -10.80 -1.60
CA GLU A 199 13.66 -12.02 -1.83
C GLU A 199 13.43 -12.73 -0.51
N ALA A 200 12.16 -12.93 -0.15
CA ALA A 200 11.74 -13.55 1.10
C ALA A 200 10.43 -14.32 0.91
N ASN A 201 9.92 -14.96 1.97
CA ASN A 201 8.67 -15.70 1.91
C ASN A 201 7.45 -14.83 1.54
N TYR A 202 7.44 -13.56 1.95
CA TYR A 202 6.40 -12.57 1.63
C TYR A 202 6.69 -11.77 0.35
N ALA A 203 7.80 -12.05 -0.34
CA ALA A 203 8.27 -11.32 -1.51
C ALA A 203 9.16 -12.23 -2.36
N LYS A 204 8.55 -13.11 -3.17
CA LYS A 204 9.31 -14.11 -3.94
C LYS A 204 10.17 -13.47 -5.04
N ALA A 205 11.07 -14.28 -5.59
CA ALA A 205 11.94 -13.91 -6.70
C ALA A 205 11.16 -13.46 -7.93
N ILE A 206 11.75 -12.53 -8.68
CA ILE A 206 11.21 -12.06 -9.96
C ILE A 206 11.37 -13.16 -11.01
N ASN A 207 10.31 -13.43 -11.78
CA ASN A 207 10.36 -14.37 -12.89
C ASN A 207 10.62 -13.57 -14.19
N PRO A 208 11.79 -13.70 -14.82
CA PRO A 208 12.11 -12.97 -16.05
C PRO A 208 11.39 -13.51 -17.29
N ASN A 209 10.75 -14.69 -17.20
CA ASN A 209 10.07 -15.31 -18.34
C ASN A 209 8.74 -14.62 -18.67
N THR A 210 8.74 -13.82 -19.74
CA THR A 210 7.58 -13.04 -20.21
C THR A 210 6.34 -13.88 -20.60
N SER A 211 6.52 -15.17 -20.87
CA SER A 211 5.41 -16.09 -21.14
C SER A 211 4.63 -16.43 -19.87
N ALA A 212 5.24 -16.35 -18.70
CA ALA A 212 4.61 -16.58 -17.41
C ALA A 212 3.90 -15.33 -16.84
N TRP A 213 4.03 -14.17 -17.50
CA TRP A 213 3.43 -12.92 -17.05
C TRP A 213 1.94 -12.88 -17.38
N SER A 214 1.12 -13.16 -16.37
CA SER A 214 -0.34 -13.05 -16.36
C SER A 214 -0.82 -11.85 -15.51
N ALA A 215 -2.12 -11.59 -15.49
CA ALA A 215 -2.72 -10.62 -14.57
C ALA A 215 -2.48 -11.01 -13.10
N ASP A 216 -2.67 -12.29 -12.75
CA ASP A 216 -2.40 -12.82 -11.40
C ASP A 216 -0.93 -12.61 -11.01
N TYR A 217 0.01 -12.83 -11.93
CA TYR A 217 1.42 -12.55 -11.71
C TYR A 217 1.68 -11.06 -11.44
N TYR A 218 1.03 -10.16 -12.18
CA TYR A 218 1.14 -8.73 -11.93
C TYR A 218 0.65 -8.36 -10.53
N PHE A 219 -0.54 -8.82 -10.13
CA PHE A 219 -1.08 -8.54 -8.81
C PHE A 219 -0.22 -9.15 -7.68
N GLU A 220 0.35 -10.34 -7.91
CA GLU A 220 1.27 -10.96 -6.96
C GLU A 220 2.52 -10.08 -6.77
N GLN A 221 3.11 -9.61 -7.87
CA GLN A 221 4.26 -8.71 -7.81
C GLN A 221 3.91 -7.36 -7.19
N GLU A 222 2.67 -6.87 -7.35
CA GLU A 222 2.19 -5.65 -6.69
C GLU A 222 2.17 -5.80 -5.16
N VAL A 223 1.64 -6.93 -4.66
CA VAL A 223 1.68 -7.25 -3.23
C VAL A 223 3.13 -7.32 -2.75
N TYR A 224 4.02 -7.98 -3.50
CA TYR A 224 5.43 -8.04 -3.16
C TYR A 224 6.13 -6.68 -3.20
N LEU A 225 5.72 -5.76 -4.09
CA LEU A 225 6.24 -4.39 -4.11
C LEU A 225 5.79 -3.62 -2.88
N ASN A 226 4.54 -3.80 -2.44
CA ASN A 226 4.06 -3.19 -1.21
C ASN A 226 4.80 -3.73 0.04
N ALA A 227 5.21 -5.01 0.00
CA ALA A 227 5.97 -5.64 1.07
C ALA A 227 7.44 -5.21 1.16
N ASN A 228 8.07 -4.98 0.00
CA ASN A 228 9.44 -4.50 -0.13
C ASN A 228 9.50 -3.58 -1.34
N PHE A 229 9.38 -2.27 -1.06
CA PHE A 229 9.28 -1.23 -2.07
C PHE A 229 10.63 -0.97 -2.71
N SER A 230 11.04 -1.86 -3.60
CA SER A 230 12.33 -1.83 -4.28
C SER A 230 12.19 -1.36 -5.73
N GLU A 231 13.19 -0.61 -6.18
CA GLU A 231 13.26 -0.10 -7.55
C GLU A 231 13.26 -1.24 -8.59
N VAL A 232 13.97 -2.33 -8.29
CA VAL A 232 14.02 -3.53 -9.14
C VAL A 232 12.61 -4.07 -9.41
N ARG A 233 11.79 -4.20 -8.36
CA ARG A 233 10.42 -4.73 -8.49
C ARG A 233 9.48 -3.71 -9.12
N TRP A 234 9.66 -2.41 -8.85
CA TRP A 234 8.93 -1.34 -9.52
C TRP A 234 9.13 -1.36 -11.03
N LEU A 235 10.39 -1.41 -11.48
CA LEU A 235 10.74 -1.47 -12.90
C LEU A 235 10.20 -2.74 -13.55
N HIS A 236 10.32 -3.88 -12.88
CA HIS A 236 9.75 -5.13 -13.35
C HIS A 236 8.24 -5.04 -13.55
N LEU A 237 7.51 -4.51 -12.57
CA LEU A 237 6.05 -4.32 -12.68
C LEU A 237 5.65 -3.41 -13.83
N LEU A 238 6.44 -2.35 -14.13
CA LEU A 238 6.20 -1.53 -15.31
C LEU A 238 6.31 -2.33 -16.61
N GLU A 239 7.32 -3.19 -16.73
CA GLU A 239 7.49 -4.05 -17.91
C GLU A 239 6.39 -5.11 -18.02
N VAL A 240 6.00 -5.73 -16.91
CA VAL A 240 4.85 -6.65 -16.86
C VAL A 240 3.57 -5.94 -17.31
N ARG A 241 3.28 -4.74 -16.79
CA ARG A 241 2.10 -3.96 -17.15
C ARG A 241 2.07 -3.61 -18.64
N LYS A 242 3.21 -3.18 -19.20
CA LYS A 242 3.36 -2.93 -20.65
C LYS A 242 3.13 -4.19 -21.48
N CYS A 243 3.67 -5.33 -21.04
CA CYS A 243 3.49 -6.62 -21.71
C CYS A 243 2.02 -7.04 -21.74
N LEU A 244 1.31 -6.93 -20.61
CA LEU A 244 -0.11 -7.25 -20.51
C LEU A 244 -0.98 -6.31 -21.37
N ALA A 245 -0.65 -5.02 -21.39
CA ALA A 245 -1.31 -4.05 -22.27
C ALA A 245 -1.11 -4.41 -23.76
N ALA A 246 0.12 -4.77 -24.17
CA ALA A 246 0.42 -5.19 -25.54
C ALA A 246 -0.29 -6.50 -25.94
N LYS A 247 -0.51 -7.41 -24.98
CA LYS A 247 -1.31 -8.63 -25.14
C LYS A 247 -2.83 -8.38 -25.12
N ASN A 248 -3.28 -7.13 -25.02
CA ASN A 248 -4.69 -6.75 -24.88
C ASN A 248 -5.42 -7.42 -23.71
N VAL A 249 -4.72 -7.68 -22.60
CA VAL A 249 -5.33 -8.26 -21.40
C VAL A 249 -6.32 -7.26 -20.80
N LYS A 250 -7.55 -7.70 -20.54
CA LYS A 250 -8.62 -6.88 -19.95
C LYS A 250 -8.12 -6.24 -18.65
N GLY A 251 -8.43 -4.95 -18.48
CA GLY A 251 -7.98 -4.16 -17.34
C GLY A 251 -6.62 -3.48 -17.56
N PHE A 252 -5.74 -4.02 -18.40
CA PHE A 252 -4.38 -3.47 -18.63
C PHE A 252 -4.27 -2.60 -19.89
N VAL A 253 -5.25 -2.70 -20.79
CA VAL A 253 -5.35 -1.81 -21.96
C VAL A 253 -5.77 -0.42 -21.50
N ARG A 254 -5.02 0.60 -21.93
CA ARG A 254 -5.40 1.99 -21.67
C ARG A 254 -6.66 2.31 -22.48
N ASN A 255 -7.68 2.82 -21.81
CA ASN A 255 -8.78 3.45 -22.50
C ASN A 255 -8.22 4.72 -23.16
N ALA A 256 -8.02 4.69 -24.47
CA ALA A 256 -7.77 5.92 -25.21
C ALA A 256 -9.00 6.80 -24.97
N ALA A 257 -8.88 7.78 -24.07
CA ALA A 257 -9.88 8.82 -23.96
C ALA A 257 -10.08 9.35 -25.38
N LYS A 258 -11.32 9.27 -25.88
CA LYS A 258 -11.70 9.92 -27.14
C LYS A 258 -11.25 11.36 -26.99
N ASN A 259 -10.21 11.74 -27.72
CA ASN A 259 -9.86 13.14 -27.90
C ASN A 259 -11.09 13.78 -28.51
N VAL A 260 -11.89 14.48 -27.70
CA VAL A 260 -12.87 15.42 -28.21
C VAL A 260 -12.04 16.51 -28.86
N SER A 261 -11.91 16.40 -30.18
CA SER A 261 -11.32 17.42 -31.03
C SER A 261 -12.13 18.71 -30.83
N ASN A 262 -11.65 19.59 -29.96
CA ASN A 262 -12.16 20.95 -29.85
C ASN A 262 -11.75 21.70 -31.13
N GLN A 263 -12.68 21.74 -32.08
CA GLN A 263 -12.64 22.69 -33.18
C GLN A 263 -13.17 24.04 -32.65
N PRO A 264 -12.46 25.16 -32.88
CA PRO A 264 -12.87 26.45 -32.33
C PRO A 264 -13.95 27.08 -33.20
N THR A 265 -15.17 27.20 -32.69
CA THR A 265 -16.18 28.13 -33.22
C THR A 265 -16.51 29.20 -32.18
N THR A 266 -16.35 30.43 -32.64
CA THR A 266 -16.43 31.71 -31.96
C THR A 266 -17.80 32.07 -31.37
N ARG A 267 -17.74 32.70 -30.19
CA ARG A 267 -18.58 33.79 -29.62
C ARG A 267 -20.04 33.50 -29.22
N GLY A 268 -20.27 33.57 -27.91
CA GLY A 268 -21.56 33.85 -27.27
C GLY A 268 -21.38 34.03 -25.76
N ALA A 269 -21.86 35.12 -25.19
CA ALA A 269 -21.55 35.62 -23.85
C ALA A 269 -22.30 34.92 -22.69
N SER A 270 -21.73 35.08 -21.49
CA SER A 270 -22.36 35.05 -20.14
C SER A 270 -23.00 33.76 -19.63
N ASN A 271 -22.39 33.14 -18.60
CA ASN A 271 -22.92 33.22 -17.23
C ASN A 271 -21.98 32.59 -16.19
N VAL A 272 -21.86 33.27 -15.06
CA VAL A 272 -21.20 32.80 -13.84
C VAL A 272 -22.00 31.65 -13.25
N ARG A 273 -21.38 30.47 -13.12
CA ARG A 273 -21.76 29.46 -12.13
C ARG A 273 -20.50 28.83 -11.56
N SER A 274 -20.27 29.15 -10.29
CA SER A 274 -19.37 28.48 -9.37
C SER A 274 -19.65 26.97 -9.40
N ALA A 275 -18.79 26.22 -10.08
CA ALA A 275 -18.75 24.78 -9.96
C ALA A 275 -18.10 24.45 -8.61
N GLN A 276 -18.93 24.04 -7.64
CA GLN A 276 -18.46 23.31 -6.46
C GLN A 276 -17.61 22.14 -6.93
N ILE A 277 -16.33 22.22 -6.60
CA ILE A 277 -15.38 21.12 -6.71
C ILE A 277 -15.82 20.09 -5.68
N ASN A 278 -16.55 19.07 -6.12
CA ASN A 278 -16.71 17.85 -5.33
C ASN A 278 -15.34 17.15 -5.33
N PRO A 279 -14.67 16.97 -4.18
CA PRO A 279 -13.54 16.07 -4.12
C PRO A 279 -14.11 14.68 -4.34
N GLN A 280 -13.88 14.15 -5.53
CA GLN A 280 -14.22 12.79 -5.91
C GLN A 280 -13.32 11.87 -5.08
N GLN A 281 -13.73 11.60 -3.84
CA GLN A 281 -13.31 10.44 -3.07
C GLN A 281 -13.63 9.24 -3.94
N SER A 282 -12.60 8.73 -4.62
CA SER A 282 -12.65 7.41 -5.21
C SER A 282 -12.84 6.44 -4.04
N THR A 283 -14.06 5.99 -3.86
CA THR A 283 -14.37 4.86 -3.00
C THR A 283 -13.58 3.68 -3.56
N LYS A 284 -12.44 3.37 -2.93
CA LYS A 284 -11.67 2.15 -3.20
C LYS A 284 -12.52 0.98 -2.73
N SER A 285 -13.43 0.51 -3.57
CA SER A 285 -14.00 -0.83 -3.39
C SER A 285 -12.86 -1.85 -3.44
N ALA A 286 -12.92 -2.91 -2.63
CA ALA A 286 -12.00 -4.04 -2.75
C ALA A 286 -11.86 -4.42 -4.23
N ASP A 287 -10.64 -4.54 -4.73
CA ASP A 287 -10.43 -5.29 -5.96
C ASP A 287 -10.48 -6.78 -5.57
N PRO A 288 -11.56 -7.51 -5.90
CA PRO A 288 -11.71 -8.91 -5.52
C PRO A 288 -10.58 -9.79 -6.08
N ASP A 289 -9.97 -9.39 -7.20
CA ASP A 289 -8.86 -10.13 -7.81
C ASP A 289 -7.59 -10.02 -6.96
N LYS A 290 -7.32 -8.85 -6.36
CA LYS A 290 -6.19 -8.67 -5.44
C LYS A 290 -6.37 -9.44 -4.15
N LEU A 291 -7.57 -9.44 -3.55
CA LEU A 291 -7.85 -10.23 -2.35
C LEU A 291 -7.67 -11.73 -2.60
N LYS A 292 -8.08 -12.20 -3.79
CA LYS A 292 -7.88 -13.59 -4.21
C LYS A 292 -6.38 -13.92 -4.34
N VAL A 293 -5.58 -13.02 -4.89
CA VAL A 293 -4.13 -13.20 -4.99
C VAL A 293 -3.47 -13.16 -3.60
N MET A 294 -3.90 -12.27 -2.70
CA MET A 294 -3.45 -12.24 -1.30
C MET A 294 -3.71 -13.58 -0.58
N LEU A 295 -4.86 -14.23 -0.81
CA LEU A 295 -5.12 -15.58 -0.32
C LEU A 295 -4.14 -16.62 -0.88
N MET A 296 -3.76 -16.52 -2.16
CA MET A 296 -2.83 -17.45 -2.80
C MET A 296 -1.37 -17.30 -2.34
N ILE A 297 -0.98 -16.10 -1.89
CA ILE A 297 0.38 -15.85 -1.37
C ILE A 297 0.61 -16.60 -0.05
N GLY A 298 -0.45 -16.81 0.75
CA GLY A 298 -0.40 -17.57 2.00
C GLY A 298 0.06 -16.75 3.22
N GLY A 299 0.23 -17.44 4.35
CA GLY A 299 0.69 -16.87 5.62
C GLY A 299 -0.20 -15.75 6.17
N ALA A 300 0.40 -14.80 6.87
CA ALA A 300 -0.31 -13.66 7.46
C ALA A 300 -1.07 -12.77 6.45
N ILE A 301 -0.65 -12.72 5.17
CA ILE A 301 -1.39 -12.00 4.12
C ILE A 301 -2.72 -12.70 3.80
N ALA A 302 -2.72 -14.03 3.76
CA ALA A 302 -3.94 -14.79 3.51
C ALA A 302 -4.93 -14.72 4.68
N ILE A 303 -4.44 -14.67 5.93
CA ILE A 303 -5.27 -14.43 7.12
C ILE A 303 -6.02 -13.10 6.99
N LEU A 304 -5.31 -12.05 6.59
CA LEU A 304 -5.86 -10.71 6.46
C LEU A 304 -6.92 -10.62 5.33
N ALA A 305 -6.65 -11.26 4.19
CA ALA A 305 -7.64 -11.37 3.12
C ALA A 305 -8.88 -12.17 3.55
N ALA A 306 -8.69 -13.30 4.26
CA ALA A 306 -9.78 -14.11 4.78
C ALA A 306 -10.63 -13.34 5.81
N LEU A 307 -9.99 -12.58 6.70
CA LEU A 307 -10.68 -11.72 7.66
C LEU A 307 -11.56 -10.69 6.96
N ILE A 308 -11.05 -10.04 5.91
CA ILE A 308 -11.81 -9.06 5.13
C ILE A 308 -13.00 -9.74 4.44
N PHE A 309 -12.81 -10.90 3.83
CA PHE A 309 -13.93 -11.66 3.24
C PHE A 309 -14.99 -12.00 4.27
N ALA A 310 -14.60 -12.46 5.47
CA ALA A 310 -15.51 -12.86 6.53
C ALA A 310 -16.26 -11.70 7.21
N MET A 311 -15.76 -10.47 7.05
CA MET A 311 -16.37 -9.25 7.59
C MET A 311 -17.30 -8.55 6.58
N ILE A 312 -17.07 -8.77 5.28
CA ILE A 312 -17.87 -8.20 4.19
C ILE A 312 -18.99 -9.16 3.76
N GLY A 313 -18.74 -10.48 3.78
CA GLY A 313 -19.72 -11.53 3.49
C GLY A 313 -20.73 -11.72 4.60
#